data_AF-A0A1Y3V0N8-F1
#
_entry.id   AF-A0A1Y3V0N8-F1
#
_cell.length_a   1.000
_cell.length_b   1.000
_cell.length_c   1.000
_cell.angle_alpha   90.00
_cell.angle_beta   90.00
_cell.angle_gamma   90.00
#
_symmetry.space_group_name_H-M   'P 1'
#
loop_
_entity.id
_entity.type
_entity.pdbx_description
1 polymer ?
#
loop_
_entity_poly.entity_id
_entity_poly.type
_entity_poly.pdbx_seq_one_letter_code
_entity_poly.pdbx_strand_id
1 'polypeptide(L)' 'MDSEEVCRALNITKRTLQSYRDRGAIPCSRLGGKFYYRRRDLAVWLSRKTAQTR' A
#
# COMPACT_ATOMS: atom_id res chain seq x y z
N MET A 1 9.22 -2.96 -2.98
CA MET A 1 8.06 -3.41 -3.76
C MET A 1 7.64 -2.28 -4.69
N ASP A 2 7.52 -2.57 -5.98
CA ASP A 2 7.05 -1.62 -6.98
C ASP A 2 5.51 -1.50 -6.95
N SER A 3 4.95 -0.50 -7.62
CA SER A 3 3.52 -0.22 -7.57
C SER A 3 2.66 -1.41 -8.04
N GLU A 4 3.14 -2.17 -9.03
CA GLU A 4 2.44 -3.36 -9.52
C GLU A 4 2.46 -4.52 -8.53
N GLU A 5 3.58 -4.70 -7.85
CA GLU A 5 3.76 -5.76 -6.84
C GLU A 5 2.86 -5.50 -5.63
N VAL A 6 2.69 -4.22 -5.26
CA VAL A 6 1.75 -3.82 -4.21
C VAL A 6 0.29 -4.01 -4.64
N CYS A 7 -0.06 -3.66 -5.87
CA CYS A 7 -1.39 -3.91 -6.42
C CYS A 7 -1.74 -5.41 -6.35
N ARG A 8 -0.81 -6.30 -6.73
CA ARG A 8 -1.00 -7.75 -6.62
C ARG A 8 -1.07 -8.23 -5.18
N ALA A 9 -0.17 -7.77 -4.31
CA ALA A 9 -0.12 -8.21 -2.90
C ALA A 9 -1.37 -7.80 -2.10
N LEU A 10 -1.94 -6.62 -2.40
CA LEU A 10 -3.16 -6.13 -1.76
C LEU A 10 -4.43 -6.51 -2.52
N ASN A 11 -4.30 -7.14 -3.69
CA ASN A 11 -5.39 -7.43 -4.61
C ASN A 11 -6.24 -6.20 -4.96
N ILE A 12 -5.56 -5.07 -5.22
CA ILE A 12 -6.18 -3.77 -5.54
C ILE A 12 -5.72 -3.23 -6.90
N THR A 13 -6.47 -2.25 -7.41
CA THR A 13 -6.13 -1.56 -8.65
C THR A 13 -5.19 -0.37 -8.42
N LYS A 14 -4.54 0.11 -9.49
CA LYS A 14 -3.70 1.33 -9.46
C LYS A 14 -4.48 2.56 -8.96
N ARG A 15 -5.79 2.65 -9.28
CA ARG A 15 -6.71 3.68 -8.78
C ARG A 15 -6.88 3.61 -7.26
N THR A 16 -7.08 2.42 -6.72
CA THR A 16 -7.20 2.22 -5.27
C THR A 16 -5.87 2.53 -4.57
N LEU A 17 -4.74 2.14 -5.16
CA LEU A 17 -3.41 2.45 -4.63
C LEU A 17 -3.14 3.97 -4.61
N GLN A 18 -3.57 4.71 -5.64
CA GLN A 18 -3.54 6.17 -5.64
C GLN A 18 -4.39 6.75 -4.51
N SER A 19 -5.65 6.33 -4.36
CA SER A 19 -6.49 6.79 -3.25
C SER A 19 -5.89 6.48 -1.88
N TYR A 20 -5.19 5.36 -1.72
CA TYR A 20 -4.48 5.07 -0.47
C TYR A 20 -3.25 5.93 -0.24
N ARG A 21 -2.56 6.39 -1.28
CA ARG A 21 -1.52 7.43 -1.13
C ARG A 21 -2.13 8.77 -0.78
N ASP A 22 -3.17 9.19 -1.51
CA ASP A 22 -3.81 10.49 -1.29
C ASP A 22 -4.41 10.61 0.11
N ARG A 23 -4.99 9.51 0.61
CA ARG A 23 -5.51 9.43 1.98
C ARG A 23 -4.43 9.18 3.04
N GLY A 24 -3.17 8.98 2.65
CA GLY A 24 -2.09 8.61 3.57
C GLY A 24 -2.31 7.27 4.27
N ALA A 25 -3.14 6.39 3.71
CA ALA A 25 -3.50 5.12 4.31
C ALA A 25 -2.30 4.17 4.31
N ILE A 26 -1.56 4.08 3.19
CA ILE A 26 -0.42 3.17 3.08
C ILE A 26 0.89 3.96 3.19
N PRO A 27 1.80 3.57 4.10
CA PRO A 27 3.13 4.15 4.16
C PRO A 27 3.90 3.87 2.86
N CYS A 28 4.31 4.94 2.18
CA CYS A 28 5.14 4.85 0.99
C CYS A 28 6.37 5.75 1.15
N SER A 29 7.51 5.31 0.63
CA SER A 29 8.74 6.08 0.61
C SER A 29 9.03 6.52 -0.81
N ARG A 30 9.28 7.81 -1.01
CA ARG A 30 9.70 8.32 -2.32
C ARG A 30 11.22 8.34 -2.38
N LEU A 31 11.80 7.53 -3.26
CA LEU A 31 13.24 7.46 -3.48
C LEU A 31 13.52 7.66 -4.97
N GLY A 32 14.25 8.73 -5.31
CA GLY A 32 14.66 9.00 -6.71
C GLY A 32 13.49 9.14 -7.70
N GLY A 33 12.38 9.73 -7.29
CA GLY A 33 11.19 9.90 -8.15
C GLY A 33 10.30 8.66 -8.28
N LYS A 34 10.71 7.52 -7.73
CA LYS A 34 9.89 6.30 -7.64
C LYS A 34 9.32 6.12 -6.24
N PHE A 35 8.13 5.54 -6.18
CA PHE A 35 7.49 5.19 -4.93
C PHE A 35 7.83 3.74 -4.58
N TYR A 36 8.45 3.58 -3.43
CA TYR A 36 8.79 2.29 -2.87
C TYR A 36 7.92 1.99 -1.67
N TYR A 37 7.48 0.74 -1.60
CA TYR A 37 6.74 0.23 -0.45
C TYR A 37 7.55 -0.85 0.24
N ARG A 38 7.54 -0.79 1.58
CA ARG A 38 8.09 -1.86 2.41
C ARG A 38 7.01 -2.89 2.67
N ARG A 39 7.38 -4.16 2.48
CA ARG A 39 6.48 -5.29 2.74
C ARG A 39 5.98 -5.34 4.18
N ARG A 40 6.84 -4.94 5.13
CA ARG A 40 6.50 -4.87 6.57
C ARG A 40 5.39 -3.85 6.82
N ASP A 41 5.51 -2.65 6.25
CA ASP A 41 4.51 -1.58 6.41
C ASP A 41 3.17 -1.97 5.77
N LEU A 42 3.22 -2.61 4.59
CA LEU A 42 2.02 -3.16 3.94
C LEU A 42 1.35 -4.26 4.75
N ALA A 43 2.13 -5.17 5.36
CA ALA A 43 1.59 -6.23 6.20
C ALA A 43 0.94 -5.68 7.47
N VAL A 44 1.57 -4.69 8.13
CA VAL A 44 0.99 -3.98 9.28
C VAL A 44 -0.29 -3.26 8.88
N TRP A 45 -0.28 -2.58 7.74
CA TRP A 45 -1.47 -1.90 7.21
C TRP A 45 -2.60 -2.88 6.89
N LEU A 46 -2.29 -3.99 6.22
CA LEU A 46 -3.27 -5.03 5.89
C LEU A 46 -3.87 -5.62 7.17
N SER A 47 -3.03 -5.94 8.16
CA SER A 47 -3.47 -6.44 9.46
C SER A 47 -4.38 -5.46 10.20
N ARG A 48 -4.13 -4.15 10.08
CA ARG A 48 -5.03 -3.12 10.63
C ARG A 48 -6.38 -3.10 9.90
N LYS A 49 -6.37 -3.24 8.58
CA LYS A 49 -7.59 -3.21 7.75
C LYS A 49 -8.45 -4.46 7.93
N THR A 50 -7.86 -5.63 8.10
CA THR A 50 -8.60 -6.89 8.31
C THR A 50 -9.16 -7.02 9.72
N ALA A 51 -8.57 -6.36 10.72
CA ALA A 51 -9.07 -6.34 12.10
C ALA A 51 -10.36 -5.50 12.28
N GLN A 52 -10.71 -4.62 11.34
CA GLN A 52 -11.91 -3.77 11.41
C GLN A 52 -13.20 -4.49 10.94
N THR A 53 -13.12 -5.73 10.43
CA THR A 53 -14.26 -6.48 9.87
C THR A 53 -14.67 -7.69 10.74
N ARG A 54 -14.47 -7.64 12.06
CA ARG A 54 -15.07 -8.60 13.00
C ARG A 54 -15.72 -7.90 14.17
#